data_AF-A0A9D5IHR3-F1
#
_entry.id   AF-A0A9D5IHR3-F1
#
_cell.length_a   1.000
_cell.length_b   1.000
_cell.length_c   1.000
_cell.angle_alpha   90.00
_cell.angle_beta   90.00
_cell.angle_gamma   90.00
#
_symmetry.space_group_name_H-M   'P 1'
#
loop_
_entity.id
_entity.type
_entity.pdbx_description
1 polymer ?
#
loop_
_entity_poly.entity_id
_entity_poly.type
_entity_poly.pdbx_seq_one_letter_code
_entity_poly.pdbx_strand_id
1 'polypeptide(L)'
;MNDEVSRLVPKSWEDRGNPLTIEVAHWREAVTLVGKRYRPNIGFGLDKSTVPTFLKVLRQALEQQPESRSRLDGLLKFLTGPGRLGFTLSRGYRSAR
;
A
#
# COMPACT_ATOMS: atom_id res chain seq x y z
N MET A 1 -6.46 18.81 10.63
CA MET A 1 -5.46 18.18 9.74
C MET A 1 -6.23 17.56 8.60
N ASN A 2 -5.90 17.82 7.34
CA ASN A 2 -6.62 17.25 6.20
C ASN A 2 -6.34 15.74 6.12
N ASP A 3 -7.38 14.92 6.17
CA ASP A 3 -7.34 13.48 5.89
C ASP A 3 -7.05 13.24 4.40
N GLU A 4 -5.78 13.38 4.00
CA GLU A 4 -5.35 13.00 2.66
C GLU A 4 -5.47 11.48 2.53
N VAL A 5 -6.36 11.02 1.67
CA VAL A 5 -6.54 9.60 1.33
C VAL A 5 -5.91 9.31 -0.02
N SER A 6 -5.26 8.17 -0.12
CA SER A 6 -4.74 7.67 -1.39
C SER A 6 -5.48 6.41 -1.78
N ARG A 7 -5.75 6.27 -3.07
CA ARG A 7 -6.31 5.05 -3.66
C ARG A 7 -5.17 4.26 -4.28
N LEU A 8 -5.08 2.98 -3.93
CA LEU A 8 -4.22 2.01 -4.60
C LEU A 8 -5.00 1.42 -5.77
N VAL A 9 -4.55 1.72 -6.98
CA VAL A 9 -5.24 1.32 -8.22
C VAL A 9 -4.41 0.24 -8.91
N PRO A 10 -4.93 -1.00 -9.06
CA PRO A 10 -4.25 -2.05 -9.82
C PRO A 10 -3.85 -1.59 -11.21
N LYS A 11 -2.62 -1.92 -11.65
CA LYS A 11 -2.14 -1.58 -13.00
C LYS A 11 -2.66 -2.56 -14.07
N SER A 12 -2.88 -3.82 -13.71
CA SER A 12 -3.30 -4.86 -14.67
C SER A 12 -4.80 -4.82 -14.95
N TRP A 13 -5.20 -4.98 -16.22
CA TRP A 13 -6.61 -5.07 -16.62
C TRP A 13 -7.33 -6.27 -16.00
N GLU A 14 -6.64 -7.41 -15.88
CA GLU A 14 -7.19 -8.64 -15.29
C GLU A 14 -7.44 -8.51 -13.78
N ASP A 15 -6.65 -7.66 -13.11
CA ASP A 15 -6.74 -7.40 -11.68
C ASP A 15 -7.34 -5.99 -11.39
N ARG A 16 -8.06 -5.36 -12.33
CA ARG A 16 -8.81 -4.08 -12.16
C ARG A 16 -9.99 -4.22 -11.18
N GLY A 17 -9.80 -4.94 -10.08
CA GLY A 17 -10.71 -4.96 -8.95
C GLY A 17 -10.87 -3.57 -8.31
N ASN A 18 -11.65 -3.53 -7.24
CA ASN A 18 -11.95 -2.27 -6.58
C ASN A 18 -10.66 -1.64 -6.02
N PRO A 19 -10.38 -0.36 -6.34
CA PRO A 19 -9.23 0.33 -5.78
C PRO A 19 -9.36 0.39 -4.26
N LEU A 20 -8.29 0.07 -3.55
CA LEU A 20 -8.26 0.15 -2.10
C LEU A 20 -8.03 1.61 -1.69
N THR A 21 -8.94 2.19 -0.91
CA THR A 21 -8.68 3.49 -0.28
C THR A 21 -7.92 3.27 1.01
N ILE A 22 -6.78 3.95 1.16
CA ILE A 22 -5.96 3.94 2.37
C ILE A 22 -5.64 5.36 2.79
N GLU A 23 -5.46 5.57 4.09
CA GLU A 23 -4.89 6.82 4.59
C GLU A 23 -3.43 6.94 4.17
N VAL A 24 -3.00 8.15 3.82
CA VAL A 24 -1.60 8.42 3.48
C VAL A 24 -0.67 8.06 4.65
N ALA A 25 -1.13 8.19 5.90
CA ALA A 25 -0.40 7.78 7.09
C ALA A 25 -0.08 6.26 7.07
N HIS A 26 -1.06 5.41 6.80
CA HIS A 26 -0.88 3.95 6.71
C HIS A 26 0.07 3.57 5.56
N TRP A 27 0.00 4.25 4.42
CA TRP A 27 0.94 4.02 3.33
C TRP A 27 2.38 4.34 3.75
N ARG A 28 2.57 5.50 4.38
CA ARG A 28 3.89 5.94 4.87
C ARG A 28 4.43 5.02 5.96
N GLU A 29 3.57 4.53 6.85
CA GLU A 29 3.91 3.53 7.86
C GLU A 29 4.44 2.25 7.17
N ALA A 30 3.69 1.69 6.22
CA ALA A 30 4.11 0.48 5.48
C ALA A 30 5.46 0.67 4.76
N VAL A 31 5.66 1.81 4.10
CA VAL A 31 6.93 2.12 3.43
C VAL A 31 8.07 2.28 4.45
N THR A 32 7.81 2.89 5.59
CA THR A 32 8.81 3.07 6.66
C THR A 32 9.22 1.73 7.25
N LEU A 33 8.26 0.82 7.48
CA LEU A 33 8.50 -0.55 7.98
C LEU A 33 9.32 -1.39 7.01
N VAL A 34 9.08 -1.28 5.70
CA VAL A 34 9.88 -1.96 4.66
C VAL A 34 11.30 -1.38 4.55
N GLY A 35 11.48 -0.13 4.97
CA GLY A 35 12.76 0.54 5.05
C GLY A 35 13.17 1.23 3.73
N LYS A 36 13.93 2.33 3.87
CA LYS A 36 14.40 3.19 2.76
C LYS A 36 15.23 2.44 1.71
N ARG A 37 15.73 1.24 2.00
CA ARG A 37 16.63 0.46 1.13
C ARG A 37 15.95 0.02 -0.17
N TYR A 38 14.62 -0.08 -0.18
CA TYR A 38 13.85 -0.42 -1.38
C TYR A 38 13.36 0.79 -2.17
N ARG A 39 13.53 2.03 -1.64
CA ARG A 39 12.95 3.30 -2.14
C ARG A 39 11.71 3.07 -3.04
N PRO A 40 10.66 2.40 -2.55
CA PRO A 40 9.43 2.34 -3.32
C PRO A 40 9.03 3.79 -3.57
N ASN A 41 8.80 4.15 -4.82
CA ASN A 41 8.59 5.55 -5.17
C ASN A 41 7.26 5.97 -4.53
N ILE A 42 7.35 6.62 -3.36
CA ILE A 42 6.25 6.79 -2.40
C ILE A 42 5.06 7.51 -3.05
N GLY A 43 5.32 8.30 -4.10
CA GLY A 43 4.30 9.01 -4.87
C GLY A 43 3.67 8.24 -6.03
N PHE A 44 4.18 7.05 -6.41
CA PHE A 44 3.79 6.38 -7.66
C PHE A 44 3.26 4.95 -7.50
N GLY A 45 3.49 4.27 -6.36
CA GLY A 45 3.00 2.91 -6.08
C GLY A 45 4.10 1.86 -6.18
N LEU A 46 3.74 0.62 -6.52
CA LEU A 46 4.68 -0.50 -6.70
C LEU A 46 4.51 -1.14 -8.08
N ASP A 47 5.62 -1.61 -8.64
CA ASP A 47 5.64 -2.39 -9.87
C ASP A 47 5.52 -3.89 -9.57
N LYS A 48 5.07 -4.67 -10.55
CA LYS A 48 4.92 -6.13 -10.44
C LYS A 48 6.15 -6.82 -9.83
N SER A 49 7.34 -6.39 -10.23
CA SER A 49 8.61 -6.96 -9.78
C SER A 49 8.95 -6.64 -8.32
N THR A 50 8.43 -5.52 -7.78
CA THR A 50 8.76 -5.06 -6.43
C THR A 50 7.72 -5.49 -5.39
N VAL A 51 6.47 -5.75 -5.80
CA VAL A 51 5.39 -6.19 -4.91
C VAL A 51 5.76 -7.43 -4.08
N PRO A 52 6.32 -8.53 -4.63
CA PRO A 52 6.64 -9.72 -3.83
C PRO A 52 7.66 -9.44 -2.73
N THR A 53 8.70 -8.67 -3.06
CA THR A 53 9.76 -8.31 -2.11
C THR A 53 9.25 -7.36 -1.04
N PHE A 54 8.47 -6.34 -1.44
CA PHE A 54 7.82 -5.42 -0.49
C PHE A 54 6.91 -6.16 0.48
N LEU A 55 6.05 -7.05 -0.02
CA LEU A 55 5.14 -7.84 0.79
C LEU A 55 5.90 -8.75 1.77
N LYS A 56 6.98 -9.39 1.32
CA LYS A 56 7.81 -10.24 2.17
C LYS A 56 8.40 -9.47 3.34
N VAL A 57 9.06 -8.33 3.06
CA VAL A 57 9.70 -7.51 4.10
C VAL A 57 8.66 -6.90 5.03
N LEU A 58 7.54 -6.41 4.49
CA LEU A 58 6.45 -5.85 5.30
C LEU A 58 5.90 -6.90 6.28
N ARG A 59 5.69 -8.14 5.83
CA ARG A 59 5.22 -9.22 6.71
C ARG A 59 6.20 -9.50 7.85
N GLN A 60 7.50 -9.56 7.56
CA GLN A 60 8.54 -9.75 8.58
C GLN A 60 8.56 -8.59 9.60
N ALA A 61 8.41 -7.35 9.15
CA ALA A 61 8.34 -6.20 10.05
C ALA A 61 7.09 -6.26 10.95
N LEU A 62 5.95 -6.69 10.39
CA LEU A 62 4.69 -6.83 11.13
C LEU A 62 4.67 -7.98 12.13
N GLU A 63 5.54 -8.98 12.00
CA GLU A 63 5.74 -10.01 13.03
C GLU A 63 6.33 -9.42 14.31
N GLN A 64 7.12 -8.35 14.19
CA GLN A 64 7.69 -7.63 15.34
C GLN A 64 6.79 -6.51 15.87
N GLN A 65 5.81 -6.05 15.07
CA GLN A 65 4.89 -4.95 15.40
C GLN A 65 3.42 -5.35 15.13
N PRO A 66 2.82 -6.16 16.03
CA PRO A 66 1.48 -6.70 15.83
C PRO A 66 0.39 -5.62 15.79
N GLU A 67 0.60 -4.46 16.42
CA GLU A 67 -0.33 -3.32 16.39
C GLU A 67 -0.48 -2.70 14.98
N SER A 68 0.61 -2.63 14.22
CA SER A 68 0.59 -2.16 12.82
C SER A 68 -0.08 -3.16 11.89
N ARG A 69 -0.15 -4.44 12.26
CA ARG A 69 -0.72 -5.49 11.42
C ARG A 69 -2.21 -5.28 11.18
N SER A 70 -2.98 -4.96 12.22
CA SER A 70 -4.41 -4.70 12.11
C SER A 70 -4.70 -3.47 11.22
N ARG A 71 -3.87 -2.42 11.33
CA ARG A 71 -3.99 -1.21 10.49
C ARG A 71 -3.68 -1.48 9.02
N LEU A 72 -2.70 -2.36 8.75
CA LEU A 72 -2.22 -2.66 7.40
C LEU A 72 -2.86 -3.90 6.75
N ASP A 73 -3.81 -4.57 7.39
CA ASP A 73 -4.46 -5.79 6.87
C ASP A 73 -5.10 -5.57 5.49
N GLY A 74 -5.79 -4.43 5.30
CA GLY A 74 -6.36 -4.06 4.01
C GLY A 74 -5.30 -3.94 2.91
N LEU A 75 -4.17 -3.31 3.23
CA LEU A 75 -3.03 -3.20 2.31
C LEU A 75 -2.45 -4.58 1.98
N LEU A 76 -2.27 -5.45 2.97
CA LEU A 76 -1.76 -6.80 2.77
C LEU A 76 -2.66 -7.61 1.83
N LYS A 77 -3.98 -7.59 2.07
CA LYS A 77 -4.97 -8.27 1.21
C LYS A 77 -4.92 -7.76 -0.22
N PHE A 78 -4.83 -6.44 -0.39
CA PHE A 78 -4.70 -5.83 -1.70
C PHE A 78 -3.43 -6.28 -2.42
N LEU A 79 -2.26 -6.23 -1.76
CA LEU A 79 -0.98 -6.65 -2.32
C LEU A 79 -0.92 -8.14 -2.68
N THR A 80 -1.67 -9.00 -2.00
CA THR A 80 -1.80 -10.42 -2.34
C THR A 80 -2.84 -10.73 -3.42
N GLY A 81 -3.76 -9.80 -3.65
CA GLY A 81 -4.88 -9.95 -4.59
C GLY A 81 -4.76 -8.94 -5.75
N PRO A 82 -5.67 -7.97 -5.87
CA PRO A 82 -5.71 -7.05 -7.02
C PRO A 82 -4.39 -6.27 -7.27
N GLY A 83 -3.64 -5.96 -6.22
CA GLY A 83 -2.36 -5.23 -6.32
C GLY A 83 -1.14 -6.10 -6.64
N ARG A 84 -1.29 -7.43 -6.75
CA ARG A 84 -0.16 -8.38 -6.91
C ARG A 84 0.67 -8.14 -8.18
N LEU A 85 0.04 -7.62 -9.24
CA LEU A 85 0.68 -7.29 -10.51
C LEU A 85 1.21 -5.84 -10.57
N GLY A 86 1.23 -5.15 -9.43
CA GLY A 86 1.59 -3.75 -9.33
C GLY A 86 0.38 -2.82 -9.35
N PHE A 87 0.57 -1.62 -8.82
CA PHE A 87 -0.48 -0.62 -8.63
C PHE A 87 0.11 0.79 -8.68
N THR A 88 -0.75 1.78 -8.90
CA THR A 88 -0.43 3.19 -8.75
C THR A 88 -1.13 3.81 -7.55
N LEU A 89 -0.57 4.91 -7.05
CA LEU A 89 -1.22 5.76 -6.07
C LEU A 89 -1.95 6.90 -6.79
N SER A 90 -3.25 6.99 -6.58
CA SER A 90 -4.05 8.15 -6.98
C SER A 90 -4.49 8.91 -5.73
N ARG A 91 -4.14 10.18 -5.61
CA ARG A 91 -4.64 11.01 -4.50
C ARG A 91 -6.13 11.26 -4.66
N GLY A 92 -6.87 11.12 -3.58
CA GLY A 92 -8.24 11.58 -3.47
C GLY A 92 -8.33 12.56 -2.31
N TYR A 93 -8.93 13.73 -2.54
CA TYR A 93 -9.34 14.57 -1.41
C TYR A 93 -10.66 14.04 -0.89
N ARG A 94 -10.71 13.69 0.40
CA ARG A 94 -11.99 13.52 1.09
C ARG A 94 -12.34 14.89 1.66
N SER A 95 -13.29 15.59 1.05
CA SER A 95 -13.88 16.75 1.72
C SER A 95 -14.55 16.24 2.99
N ALA A 96 -14.00 16.62 4.15
CA ALA A 96 -14.68 16.46 5.43
C ALA A 96 -16.02 17.20 5.32
N ARG A 97 -17.12 16.47 5.41
CA ARG A 97 -18.47 16.99 5.47
C ARG A 97 -19.03 16.66 6.84
#